data_AF-A0A6V7MA22-F1
#
_entry.id   AF-A0A6V7MA22-F1
#
_cell.length_a   1.000
_cell.length_b   1.000
_cell.length_c   1.000
_cell.angle_alpha   90.00
_cell.angle_beta   90.00
_cell.angle_gamma   90.00
#
_symmetry.space_group_name_H-M   'P 1'
#
loop_
_entity.id
_entity.type
_entity.pdbx_description
1 polymer ?
#
loop_
_entity_poly.entity_id
_entity_poly.type
_entity_poly.pdbx_seq_one_letter_code
_entity_poly.pdbx_strand_id
1 'polypeptide(L)' 'CTNGHLMCAGCFTHVLADARLRDELATCPNCRIEISKTSASRNLAVEKAVSELPAECQYCAKEFPRNSLERHEESMCEE' A
#
# COMPACT_ATOMS: atom_id res chain seq x y z
N CYS A 1 5.32 -2.30 11.33
CA CYS A 1 5.87 -2.18 12.71
C CYS A 1 7.21 -2.91 12.79
N THR A 2 7.95 -2.82 13.90
CA THR A 2 9.23 -3.54 14.06
C THR A 2 9.09 -5.07 13.97
N ASN A 3 7.90 -5.62 14.25
CA ASN A 3 7.58 -7.04 14.01
C ASN A 3 7.30 -7.40 12.53
N GLY A 4 7.43 -6.47 11.59
CA GLY A 4 7.33 -6.78 10.14
C GLY A 4 5.94 -6.66 9.50
N HIS A 5 4.89 -6.27 10.24
CA HIS A 5 3.58 -6.02 9.61
C HIS A 5 3.62 -4.81 8.67
N LEU A 6 3.04 -5.01 7.49
CA LEU A 6 2.97 -4.04 6.39
C LEU A 6 1.66 -3.29 6.40
N MET A 7 1.71 -2.00 6.05
CA MET A 7 0.55 -1.14 5.82
C MET A 7 0.89 -0.19 4.68
N CYS A 8 -0.10 0.23 3.89
CA CYS A 8 0.14 1.30 2.91
C CYS A 8 0.36 2.64 3.63
N ALA A 9 1.02 3.58 2.95
CA ALA A 9 1.35 4.90 3.51
C ALA A 9 0.10 5.68 3.98
N GLY A 10 -1.01 5.57 3.24
CA GLY A 10 -2.29 6.20 3.58
C GLY A 10 -2.86 5.65 4.89
N CYS A 11 -3.03 4.33 4.99
CA CYS A 11 -3.54 3.68 6.21
C CYS A 11 -2.63 3.95 7.41
N PHE A 12 -1.31 3.93 7.22
CA PHE A 12 -0.37 4.25 8.30
C PHE A 12 -0.57 5.69 8.80
N THR A 13 -0.73 6.66 7.90
CA THR A 13 -0.99 8.06 8.26
C THR A 13 -2.31 8.22 9.00
N HIS A 14 -3.36 7.53 8.56
CA HIS A 14 -4.66 7.54 9.25
C HIS A 14 -4.57 7.00 10.68
N VAL A 15 -3.87 5.89 10.89
CA VAL A 15 -3.69 5.32 12.24
C VAL A 15 -2.94 6.28 13.16
N LEU A 16 -1.87 6.92 12.66
CA LEU A 16 -1.13 7.91 13.45
C LEU A 16 -1.98 9.14 13.78
N ALA A 17 -2.81 9.58 12.84
CA ALA A 17 -3.69 10.74 13.02
C ALA A 17 -4.80 10.46 14.03
N ASP A 18 -5.47 9.29 13.95
CA ASP A 18 -6.55 8.90 14.86
C ASP A 18 -6.03 8.80 16.31
N ALA A 19 -4.88 8.16 16.53
CA ALA A 19 -4.27 8.08 17.85
C ALA A 19 -3.97 9.47 18.44
N ARG A 20 -3.45 10.39 17.61
CA ARG A 20 -3.20 11.78 18.02
C ARG A 20 -4.49 12.52 18.39
N LEU A 21 -5.59 12.30 17.67
CA LEU A 21 -6.88 12.93 17.97
C LEU A 21 -7.50 12.43 19.28
N ARG A 22 -7.16 11.20 19.67
CA ARG A 22 -7.63 10.56 20.92
C ARG A 22 -6.71 10.76 22.11
N ASP A 23 -5.58 11.44 21.92
CA ASP A 23 -4.51 11.54 22.93
C ASP A 23 -3.96 10.17 23.37
N GLU A 24 -3.87 9.24 22.40
CA GLU A 24 -3.39 7.87 22.59
C GLU A 24 -2.12 7.59 21.78
N LEU A 25 -1.41 6.52 22.15
CA LEU A 25 -0.30 6.01 21.35
C LEU A 25 -0.82 5.20 20.16
N ALA A 26 -0.27 5.45 18.99
CA ALA A 26 -0.59 4.66 17.82
C ALA A 26 -0.03 3.24 17.98
N THR A 27 -0.86 2.23 17.73
CA THR A 27 -0.46 0.81 17.84
C THR A 27 -0.67 0.08 16.52
N CYS A 28 0.14 -0.94 16.27
CA CYS A 28 -0.03 -1.82 15.11
C CYS A 28 -1.38 -2.53 15.20
N PRO A 29 -2.25 -2.46 14.18
CA PRO A 29 -3.56 -3.10 14.23
C PRO A 29 -3.50 -4.63 14.40
N ASN A 30 -2.42 -5.26 13.94
CA ASN A 30 -2.28 -6.73 13.96
C ASN A 30 -1.73 -7.27 15.28
N CYS A 31 -0.76 -6.59 15.89
CA CYS A 31 -0.05 -7.11 17.08
C CYS A 31 0.09 -6.12 18.23
N ARG A 32 -0.53 -4.94 18.13
CA ARG A 32 -0.69 -3.92 19.18
C ARG A 32 0.56 -3.32 19.80
N ILE A 33 1.75 -3.64 19.28
CA ILE A 33 2.97 -2.90 19.61
C ILE A 33 2.83 -1.44 19.14
N GLU A 34 3.37 -0.52 19.92
CA GLU A 34 3.50 0.89 19.57
C GLU A 34 4.19 1.10 18.22
N ILE A 35 3.64 2.02 17.43
CA ILE A 35 4.17 2.43 16.12
C ILE A 35 4.31 3.94 16.05
N SER A 36 5.28 4.41 15.29
CA SER A 36 5.55 5.83 15.09
C SER A 36 6.19 6.04 13.73
N LYS A 37 6.29 7.29 13.29
CA LYS A 37 6.97 7.63 12.02
C LYS A 37 8.44 7.19 12.00
N THR A 38 9.08 7.10 13.16
CA THR A 38 10.50 6.73 13.29
C THR A 38 10.71 5.22 13.42
N SER A 39 9.73 4.47 13.94
CA SER A 39 9.81 3.01 14.06
C SER A 39 9.30 2.25 12.82
N ALA A 40 8.69 2.95 11.87
CA ALA A 40 8.28 2.41 10.59
C ALA A 40 9.31 2.68 9.49
N SER A 41 9.50 1.72 8.58
CA SER A 41 10.35 1.86 7.40
C SER A 41 9.55 1.63 6.12
N ARG A 42 9.96 2.31 5.04
CA ARG A 42 9.40 2.08 3.71
C ARG A 42 10.00 0.81 3.12
N ASN A 43 9.15 -0.11 2.69
CA ASN A 43 9.60 -1.40 2.13
C ASN A 43 9.52 -1.39 0.60
N LEU A 44 10.63 -1.00 -0.04
CA LEU A 44 10.72 -0.90 -1.50
C LEU A 44 10.56 -2.24 -2.22
N ALA A 45 10.99 -3.34 -1.59
CA ALA A 45 10.84 -4.67 -2.18
C ALA A 45 9.37 -5.08 -2.26
N VAL A 46 8.59 -4.82 -1.21
CA VAL A 46 7.14 -5.04 -1.20
C VAL A 46 6.45 -4.12 -2.20
N GLU A 47 6.83 -2.85 -2.27
CA GLU A 47 6.26 -1.93 -3.26
C GLU A 47 6.47 -2.41 -4.69
N LYS A 48 7.69 -2.86 -5.01
CA LYS A 48 7.99 -3.44 -6.33
C LYS A 48 7.14 -4.69 -6.59
N ALA A 49 7.09 -5.62 -5.64
CA ALA A 49 6.31 -6.85 -5.79
C ALA A 49 4.81 -6.56 -5.99
N VAL A 50 4.25 -5.61 -5.22
CA VAL A 50 2.84 -5.18 -5.39
C VAL A 50 2.60 -4.53 -6.75
N SER A 51 3.58 -3.80 -7.28
CA SER A 51 3.48 -3.15 -8.60
C SER A 51 3.50 -4.15 -9.77
N GLU A 52 4.03 -5.35 -9.55
CA GLU A 52 4.12 -6.43 -10.53
C GLU A 52 2.93 -7.41 -10.47
N LEU A 53 2.04 -7.27 -9.48
CA LEU A 53 0.84 -8.10 -9.37
C LEU A 53 -0.04 -7.94 -10.61
N PRO A 54 -0.70 -9.02 -11.07
CA PRO A 54 -1.65 -8.95 -12.17
C PRO A 54 -2.87 -8.11 -11.78
N ALA A 55 -3.39 -7.38 -12.75
CA ALA A 55 -4.65 -6.66 -12.70
C ALA A 55 -5.31 -6.69 -14.08
N GLU A 56 -6.63 -6.73 -14.10
CA GLU A 56 -7.44 -6.83 -15.30
C GLU A 56 -7.65 -5.45 -15.93
N CYS A 57 -7.46 -5.35 -17.25
CA CYS A 57 -7.80 -4.16 -18.03
C CYS A 57 -9.31 -4.00 -18.15
N GLN A 58 -9.80 -2.80 -17.84
CA GLN A 58 -11.24 -2.49 -17.87
C GLN A 58 -11.88 -2.54 -19.26
N TYR A 59 -11.08 -2.47 -20.33
CA TYR A 59 -11.57 -2.43 -21.72
C TYR A 59 -11.49 -3.79 -22.41
N CYS A 60 -10.36 -4.50 -22.29
CA CYS A 60 -10.15 -5.77 -23.00
C CYS A 60 -10.18 -7.03 -22.11
N ALA A 61 -10.36 -6.87 -20.79
CA ALA A 61 -10.40 -7.94 -19.79
C ALA A 61 -9.15 -8.85 -19.76
N LYS A 62 -8.03 -8.42 -20.37
CA LYS A 62 -6.74 -9.12 -20.28
C LYS A 62 -5.99 -8.70 -19.01
N GLU A 63 -5.20 -9.60 -18.46
CA GLU A 63 -4.36 -9.34 -17.30
C GLU A 63 -3.03 -8.70 -17.69
N PHE A 64 -2.64 -7.65 -16.96
CA PHE A 64 -1.34 -7.00 -17.07
C PHE A 64 -0.74 -6.74 -15.68
N PRO A 65 0.58 -6.63 -15.55
CA PRO A 65 1.19 -6.09 -14.34
C PRO A 65 0.65 -4.70 -14.03
N ARG A 66 0.26 -4.44 -12.77
CA ARG A 66 -0.32 -3.15 -12.34
C ARG A 66 0.49 -1.93 -12.79
N ASN A 67 1.82 -2.01 -12.74
CA ASN A 67 2.72 -0.93 -13.15
C ASN A 67 2.70 -0.62 -14.66
N SER A 68 2.12 -1.49 -15.48
CA SER A 68 2.00 -1.34 -16.92
C SER A 68 0.56 -1.15 -17.39
N LEU A 69 -0.41 -1.40 -16.49
CA LEU A 69 -1.83 -1.40 -16.81
C LEU A 69 -2.32 -0.02 -17.25
N GLU A 70 -1.97 1.03 -16.51
CA GLU A 70 -2.35 2.42 -16.84
C GLU A 70 -1.91 2.80 -18.25
N ARG A 71 -0.63 2.55 -18.59
CA ARG A 71 -0.11 2.80 -19.94
C ARG A 71 -0.84 1.96 -21.00
N HIS A 72 -1.18 0.71 -20.67
CA HIS A 72 -1.94 -0.14 -21.59
C HIS A 72 -3.31 0.48 -21.87
N GLU A 73 -4.04 0.83 -20.81
CA GLU A 73 -5.37 1.44 -20.86
C GLU A 73 -5.39 2.79 -21.59
N GLU A 74 -4.35 3.61 -21.46
CA GLU A 74 -4.28 4.93 -22.10
C GLU A 74 -3.87 4.90 -23.59
N SER A 75 -3.07 3.93 -24.01
CA SER A 75 -2.35 4.05 -25.30
C SER A 75 -2.17 2.77 -26.12
N MET A 76 -2.39 1.59 -25.53
CA MET A 76 -2.11 0.30 -26.19
C MET A 76 -3.34 -0.60 -26.27
N CYS A 77 -4.44 -0.22 -25.63
CA CYS A 77 -5.66 -0.99 -25.69
C CYS A 77 -6.34 -0.72 -27.04
N GLU A 78 -6.51 -1.77 -27.83
CA GLU A 78 -7.01 -1.67 -29.21
C GLU A 78 -8.54 -1.66 -29.33
N GLU A 79 -9.27 -1.76 -28.21
CA GLU A 79 -10.74 -2.03 -28.13
C GLU A 79 -11.25 -3.08 -29.13
#